data_AF-A0A835X265-F1
#
_entry.id   AF-A0A835X265-F1
#
_cell.length_a   1.000
_cell.length_b   1.000
_cell.length_c   1.000
_cell.angle_alpha   90.00
_cell.angle_beta   90.00
_cell.angle_gamma   90.00
#
_symmetry.space_group_name_H-M   'P 1'
#
loop_
_entity.id
_entity.type
_entity.pdbx_description
1 polymer ?
#
loop_
_entity_poly.entity_id
_entity_poly.type
_entity_poly.pdbx_seq_one_letter_code
_entity_poly.pdbx_strand_id
1 'polypeptide(L)' 'MLNGGLLVQLRIDNDAKVDDIKSTIEKTALLTSSFKTIKQVSICGECGYKDEKLGNKCPKCKSPYILRNS' A
#
# COMPACT_ATOMS: atom_id res chain seq x y z
N MET A 1 20.67 20.41 8.51
CA MET A 1 19.24 20.30 8.13
C MET A 1 19.19 19.90 6.66
N LEU A 2 18.41 18.86 6.32
CA LEU A 2 18.24 18.40 4.92
C LEU A 2 17.24 19.32 4.22
N ASN A 3 17.72 20.20 3.34
CA ASN A 3 16.92 21.24 2.69
C ASN A 3 16.40 20.84 1.29
N GLY A 4 16.65 19.60 0.85
CA GLY A 4 16.29 19.08 -0.48
C GLY A 4 15.05 18.19 -0.54
N GLY A 5 14.23 18.15 0.53
CA GLY A 5 13.03 17.32 0.62
C GLY A 5 13.34 15.82 0.76
N LEU A 6 13.46 15.32 1.98
CA LEU A 6 13.62 13.89 2.24
C LEU A 6 12.28 13.16 2.06
N LEU A 7 12.17 12.32 1.03
CA LEU A 7 10.98 11.49 0.82
C LEU A 7 10.98 10.28 1.77
N VAL A 8 10.28 10.41 2.90
CA VAL A 8 10.06 9.29 3.83
C VAL A 8 8.85 8.47 3.37
N GLN A 9 9.03 7.16 3.23
CA GLN A 9 7.97 6.23 2.85
C GLN A 9 7.65 5.30 4.02
N LEU A 10 6.40 5.34 4.49
CA LEU A 10 5.89 4.42 5.50
C LEU A 10 5.16 3.28 4.81
N ARG A 11 5.73 2.07 4.84
CA ARG A 11 5.09 0.87 4.28
C ARG A 11 4.08 0.32 5.28
N ILE A 12 2.87 0.05 4.80
CA ILE A 12 1.80 -0.55 5.58
C ILE A 12 1.62 -2.00 5.12
N ASP A 13 1.76 -2.94 6.04
CA ASP A 13 1.54 -4.35 5.78
C ASP A 13 0.08 -4.63 5.41
N ASN A 14 -0.14 -5.68 4.60
CA ASN A 14 -1.49 -6.01 4.14
C ASN A 14 -2.42 -6.38 5.29
N ASP A 15 -1.87 -7.03 6.31
CA ASP A 15 -2.59 -7.53 7.48
C ASP A 15 -2.60 -6.54 8.67
N ALA A 16 -2.11 -5.31 8.46
CA ALA A 16 -2.04 -4.30 9.51
C ALA A 16 -3.44 -3.89 9.98
N LYS A 17 -3.67 -3.90 11.30
CA LYS A 17 -4.93 -3.43 11.89
C LYS A 17 -5.00 -1.91 11.83
N VAL A 18 -6.23 -1.38 11.80
CA VAL A 18 -6.48 0.06 11.75
C VAL A 18 -5.81 0.82 12.89
N ASP A 19 -5.81 0.27 14.11
CA ASP A 19 -5.19 0.90 15.26
C ASP A 19 -3.66 0.93 15.16
N ASP A 20 -3.05 -0.12 14.62
CA ASP A 20 -1.60 -0.17 14.37
C ASP A 20 -1.17 0.84 13.30
N ILE A 21 -1.99 1.00 12.25
CA ILE A 21 -1.76 2.00 11.19
C ILE A 21 -1.80 3.41 11.79
N LYS A 22 -2.82 3.73 12.59
CA LYS A 22 -2.96 5.05 13.24
C LYS A 22 -1.77 5.35 14.16
N SER A 23 -1.46 4.42 15.06
CA SER A 23 -0.33 4.53 15.99
C SER A 23 1.00 4.74 15.28
N THR A 24 1.21 4.08 14.14
CA THR A 24 2.44 4.23 13.36
C THR A 24 2.51 5.60 12.64
N ILE A 25 1.38 6.09 12.12
CA ILE A 25 1.30 7.42 11.50
C ILE A 25 1.61 8.51 12.53
N GLU A 26 1.00 8.45 13.71
CA GLU A 26 1.22 9.40 14.80
C GLU A 26 2.69 9.44 15.23
N LYS A 27 3.31 8.27 15.42
CA LYS A 27 4.74 8.18 15.75
C LYS A 27 5.63 8.74 14.65
N THR A 28 5.29 8.51 13.38
CA THR A 28 6.07 9.01 12.24
C THR A 28 5.98 10.53 12.12
N ALA A 29 4.81 11.11 12.40
CA ALA A 29 4.58 12.55 12.39
C ALA A 29 5.41 13.30 13.45
N LEU A 30 5.79 12.63 14.55
CA LEU A 30 6.71 13.19 15.54
C LEU A 30 8.17 13.23 15.05
N LEU A 31 8.52 12.43 14.04
CA LEU A 31 9.89 12.29 13.52
C LEU A 31 10.14 13.12 12.27
N THR A 32 9.14 13.28 11.40
CA THR A 32 9.26 14.02 10.14
C THR A 32 7.98 14.77 9.81
N SER A 33 8.13 15.97 9.25
CA SER A 33 7.03 16.82 8.80
C SER A 33 6.39 16.35 7.49
N SER A 34 7.04 15.45 6.75
CA SER A 34 6.49 14.88 5.51
C SER A 34 6.84 13.42 5.35
N PHE A 35 5.83 12.62 5.02
CA PHE A 35 5.97 11.22 4.64
C PHE A 35 4.78 10.79 3.77
N LYS A 36 4.95 9.69 3.03
CA LYS A 36 3.89 9.05 2.26
C LYS A 36 3.67 7.63 2.76
N THR A 37 2.42 7.26 2.96
CA THR A 37 2.03 5.86 3.25
C THR A 37 1.90 5.07 1.96
N ILE A 38 2.50 3.88 1.90
CA ILE A 38 2.46 2.97 0.75
C ILE A 38 1.88 1.63 1.20
N LYS A 39 0.82 1.17 0.54
CA LYS A 39 0.28 -0.20 0.65
C LYS A 39 0.36 -0.86 -0.73
N GLN A 40 0.96 -2.04 -0.79
CA GLN A 40 1.03 -2.82 -2.02
C GLN A 40 -0.29 -3.56 -2.22
N VAL A 41 -0.93 -3.35 -3.36
CA VAL A 41 -2.17 -4.04 -3.72
C VAL A 41 -2.01 -4.71 -5.08
N SER A 42 -2.54 -5.93 -5.19
CA SER A 42 -2.61 -6.60 -6.48
C SER A 42 -3.83 -6.10 -7.25
N ILE A 43 -3.69 -5.93 -8.57
CA ILE A 43 -4.76 -5.44 -9.45
C ILE A 43 -4.90 -6.36 -10.65
N CYS A 44 -6.13 -6.69 -11.07
CA CYS A 44 -6.36 -7.38 -12.32
C CYS A 44 -6.11 -6.43 -13.48
N GLY A 45 -5.14 -6.76 -14.34
CA GLY A 45 -4.78 -5.90 -15.48
C GLY A 45 -5.85 -5.84 -16.56
N GLU A 46 -6.80 -6.77 -16.57
CA GLU A 46 -7.88 -6.82 -17.57
C GLU A 46 -9.09 -5.97 -17.18
N CYS A 47 -9.53 -6.04 -15.91
CA CYS A 47 -10.78 -5.43 -15.47
C CYS A 47 -10.65 -4.47 -14.27
N GLY A 48 -9.43 -4.25 -13.78
CA GLY A 48 -9.13 -3.31 -12.69
C GLY A 48 -9.57 -3.76 -11.29
N TYR A 49 -10.01 -5.01 -11.11
CA TYR A 49 -10.37 -5.55 -9.78
C TYR A 49 -9.16 -5.54 -8.84
N LYS A 50 -9.29 -4.99 -7.63
CA LYS A 50 -8.18 -4.69 -6.72
C LYS A 50 -8.52 -4.92 -5.23
N ASP A 51 -9.07 -6.09 -4.96
CA ASP A 51 -9.54 -6.48 -3.62
C ASP A 51 -8.67 -7.61 -3.05
N GLU A 52 -8.76 -7.87 -1.74
CA GLU A 52 -7.96 -8.90 -1.04
C GLU A 52 -8.17 -10.30 -1.61
N LYS A 53 -9.33 -10.55 -2.24
CA LYS A 53 -9.65 -11.82 -2.91
C LYS A 53 -8.92 -12.03 -4.24
N LEU A 54 -8.10 -11.08 -4.69
CA LEU A 54 -7.38 -11.20 -5.95
C LEU A 54 -6.16 -12.13 -5.81
N GLY A 55 -6.39 -13.42 -6.11
CA GLY A 55 -5.35 -14.45 -6.13
C GLY A 55 -4.62 -14.56 -7.47
N ASN A 56 -4.43 -15.79 -7.96
CA ASN A 56 -3.77 -16.07 -9.26
C ASN A 56 -4.69 -15.87 -10.47
N LYS A 57 -6.01 -15.81 -10.27
CA LYS A 57 -7.01 -15.48 -11.28
C LYS A 57 -7.97 -14.46 -10.72
N CYS A 58 -8.43 -13.55 -11.57
CA CYS A 58 -9.41 -12.55 -11.18
C CYS A 58 -10.75 -13.23 -10.86
N PRO A 59 -11.35 -13.02 -9.68
CA PRO A 59 -12.65 -13.59 -9.35
C PRO A 59 -13.80 -12.99 -10.19
N LYS A 60 -13.60 -11.79 -10.76
CA LYS A 60 -14.60 -11.08 -11.56
C LYS A 60 -14.59 -11.48 -13.03
N CYS A 61 -13.43 -11.42 -13.70
CA CYS A 61 -13.32 -11.69 -15.14
C CYS A 61 -12.60 -12.99 -15.48
N LYS A 62 -12.16 -13.78 -14.48
CA LYS A 62 -11.40 -15.03 -14.64
C LYS A 62 -10.03 -14.90 -15.31
N SER A 63 -9.62 -13.67 -15.67
CA SER A 63 -8.32 -13.40 -16.28
C SER A 63 -7.18 -13.85 -15.36
N PRO A 64 -6.15 -14.53 -15.90
CA PRO A 64 -4.93 -14.84 -15.16
C PRO A 64 -3.97 -13.64 -15.08
N TYR A 65 -4.28 -12.51 -15.74
CA TYR A 65 -3.40 -11.36 -15.80
C TYR A 65 -3.53 -10.49 -14.53
N ILE A 66 -2.62 -10.72 -13.58
CA ILE A 66 -2.57 -10.06 -12.27
C ILE A 66 -1.30 -9.22 -12.15
N LEU A 67 -1.45 -7.91 -11.98
CA LEU A 67 -0.38 -6.98 -11.70
C LEU A 67 -0.10 -6.98 -10.19
N ARG A 68 1.14 -7.27 -9.80
CA ARG A 68 1.62 -7.19 -8.41
C ARG A 68 2.75 -6.18 -8.38
N ASN A 69 2.54 -5.03 -7.74
CA ASN A 69 3.61 -4.05 -7.55
C ASN A 69 4.49 -4.51 -6.38
N SER A 70 5.69 -5.04 -6.72
CA SER A 70 6.75 -5.41 -5.77
C SER A 70 7.49 -4.21 -5.18
#